data_AF-A0AAD5F7V3-F1
#
_entry.id   AF-A0AAD5F7V3-F1
#
_cell.length_a   1.000
_cell.length_b   1.000
_cell.length_c   1.000
_cell.angle_alpha   90.00
_cell.angle_beta   90.00
_cell.angle_gamma   90.00
#
_symmetry.space_group_name_H-M   'P 1'
#
loop_
_entity.id
_entity.type
_entity.pdbx_description
1 polymer ?
#
loop_
_entity_poly.entity_id
_entity_poly.type
_entity_poly.pdbx_seq_one_letter_code
_entity_poly.pdbx_strand_id
1 'polypeptide(L)' 'MANMDGTNHTVLFTNQRGPLGLSLDFEDSHVYWVSSGNGNINRCRLDGTGLEVLEGMKGKLNKPSALAIM' A
#
# COMPACT_ATOMS: atom_id res chain seq x y z
N MET A 1 -6.23 7.73 -4.34
CA MET A 1 -7.32 7.07 -5.08
C MET A 1 -7.89 8.06 -6.07
N ALA A 2 -8.35 7.61 -7.23
CA ALA A 2 -9.02 8.43 -8.23
C ALA A 2 -9.98 7.53 -9.01
N ASN A 3 -10.94 8.14 -9.70
CA ASN A 3 -11.75 7.43 -10.69
C ASN A 3 -10.87 6.94 -11.86
N MET A 4 -11.35 5.96 -12.61
CA MET A 4 -10.62 5.43 -13.77
C MET A 4 -10.46 6.46 -14.91
N ASP A 5 -11.30 7.51 -14.94
CA ASP A 5 -11.19 8.67 -15.83
C ASP A 5 -10.23 9.76 -15.31
N GLY A 6 -9.58 9.51 -14.16
CA GLY A 6 -8.65 10.45 -13.51
C GLY A 6 -9.33 11.55 -12.67
N THR A 7 -10.66 11.61 -12.61
CA THR A 7 -11.38 12.58 -11.79
C THR A 7 -11.43 12.17 -10.30
N ASN A 8 -11.87 13.09 -9.43
CA ASN A 8 -12.04 12.86 -7.98
C ASN A 8 -10.81 12.27 -7.28
N HIS A 9 -9.61 12.73 -7.66
CA HIS A 9 -8.39 12.24 -7.04
C HIS A 9 -8.29 12.72 -5.58
N THR A 10 -7.88 11.82 -4.70
CA THR A 10 -7.62 12.07 -3.28
C THR A 10 -6.32 11.38 -2.87
N VAL A 11 -5.50 12.08 -2.09
CA VAL A 11 -4.28 11.51 -1.50
C VAL A 11 -4.67 10.72 -0.25
N LEU A 12 -4.33 9.43 -0.21
CA LEU A 12 -4.61 8.59 0.97
C LEU A 12 -3.54 8.78 2.05
N PHE A 13 -2.26 8.66 1.68
CA PHE A 13 -1.14 8.83 2.61
C PHE A 13 0.02 9.57 1.94
N THR A 14 0.70 10.40 2.71
CA THR A 14 1.92 11.12 2.31
C THR A 14 3.16 10.53 2.98
N ASN A 15 4.34 11.02 2.64
CA ASN A 15 5.62 10.68 3.29
C ASN A 15 6.00 9.18 3.25
N GLN A 16 5.56 8.46 2.23
CA GLN A 16 5.94 7.06 2.01
C GLN A 16 7.38 6.96 1.48
N ARG A 17 8.21 6.10 2.08
CA ARG A 17 9.61 5.95 1.70
C ARG A 17 9.80 4.78 0.75
N GLY A 18 10.01 5.09 -0.53
CA GLY A 18 10.26 4.10 -1.58
C GLY A 18 9.12 3.10 -1.74
N PRO A 19 7.89 3.54 -2.06
CA PRO A 19 6.83 2.61 -2.43
C PRO A 19 7.22 1.85 -3.70
N LEU A 20 7.24 0.52 -3.67
CA LEU A 20 7.69 -0.30 -4.81
C LEU A 20 6.56 -1.05 -5.52
N GLY A 21 5.49 -1.34 -4.79
CA GLY A 21 4.34 -2.06 -5.34
C GLY A 21 3.14 -1.90 -4.44
N LEU A 22 1.96 -2.02 -5.05
CA LEU A 22 0.67 -1.99 -4.38
C LEU A 22 -0.23 -3.08 -4.93
N SER A 23 -1.18 -3.52 -4.12
CA SER A 23 -2.25 -4.42 -4.53
C SER A 23 -3.55 -4.02 -3.86
N LEU A 24 -4.67 -4.38 -4.47
CA LEU A 24 -6.02 -4.04 -4.03
C LEU A 24 -6.80 -5.32 -3.77
N ASP A 25 -7.48 -5.34 -2.64
CA ASP A 25 -8.49 -6.33 -2.31
C ASP A 25 -9.85 -5.63 -2.36
N PHE A 26 -10.63 -5.91 -3.40
CA PHE A 26 -11.93 -5.29 -3.59
C PHE A 26 -13.02 -5.95 -2.75
N GLU A 27 -12.86 -7.23 -2.38
CA GLU A 27 -13.86 -7.95 -1.60
C GLU A 27 -13.87 -7.42 -0.16
N ASP A 28 -12.68 -7.30 0.45
CA ASP A 28 -12.55 -6.76 1.81
C ASP A 28 -12.32 -5.25 1.84
N SER A 29 -12.26 -4.59 0.68
CA SER A 29 -12.05 -3.14 0.53
C SER A 29 -10.74 -2.65 1.16
N HIS A 30 -9.63 -3.31 0.87
CA HIS A 30 -8.30 -2.94 1.36
C HIS A 30 -7.30 -2.58 0.25
N VAL A 31 -6.36 -1.70 0.60
CA VAL A 31 -5.15 -1.38 -0.18
C VAL A 31 -3.95 -1.88 0.60
N TYR A 32 -3.03 -2.55 -0.08
CA TYR A 32 -1.77 -3.01 0.47
C TYR A 32 -0.62 -2.40 -0.31
N TRP A 33 0.43 -1.93 0.36
CA TRP A 33 1.64 -1.46 -0.31
C TRP A 33 2.91 -1.73 0.48
N VAL A 34 4.00 -1.94 -0.23
CA VAL A 34 5.35 -2.08 0.35
C VAL A 34 6.04 -0.73 0.37
N SER A 35 6.57 -0.32 1.53
CA SER A 35 7.51 0.80 1.64
C SER A 35 8.92 0.28 1.89
N SER A 36 9.73 0.23 0.84
CA SER A 36 11.08 -0.34 0.90
C SER A 36 12.04 0.43 1.78
N GLY A 37 11.92 1.76 1.86
CA GLY A 37 12.75 2.58 2.73
C GLY A 37 12.52 2.30 4.22
N ASN A 38 11.35 1.78 4.58
CA ASN A 38 11.00 1.37 5.95
C ASN A 38 11.08 -0.15 6.14
N GLY A 39 11.15 -0.92 5.06
CA GLY A 39 11.10 -2.37 5.06
C GLY A 39 9.78 -2.93 5.58
N ASN A 40 8.65 -2.28 5.30
CA ASN A 40 7.35 -2.71 5.81
C ASN A 40 6.26 -2.86 4.73
N ILE A 41 5.25 -3.66 5.06
CA ILE A 41 3.98 -3.74 4.33
C ILE A 41 2.94 -2.99 5.14
N ASN A 42 2.22 -2.10 4.47
CA ASN A 42 1.15 -1.31 5.08
C ASN A 42 -0.18 -1.72 4.44
N ARG A 43 -1.25 -1.64 5.22
CA ARG A 43 -2.63 -1.88 4.80
C ARG A 43 -3.50 -0.71 5.24
N CYS A 44 -4.47 -0.34 4.43
CA CYS A 44 -5.58 0.52 4.85
C CYS A 44 -6.86 0.09 4.13
N ARG A 45 -8.00 0.66 4.51
CA ARG A 45 -9.23 0.56 3.73
C ARG A 45 -9.14 1.41 2.46
N LEU A 46 -9.97 1.12 1.46
CA LEU A 46 -10.03 1.88 0.20
C LEU A 46 -10.33 3.38 0.41
N ASP A 47 -11.05 3.73 1.47
CA ASP A 47 -11.35 5.13 1.85
C ASP A 47 -10.19 5.85 2.58
N GLY A 48 -9.08 5.15 2.83
CA GLY A 48 -7.91 5.69 3.54
C GLY A 48 -7.97 5.57 5.06
N THR A 49 -9.02 4.97 5.63
CA THR A 49 -9.11 4.71 7.07
C THR A 49 -8.43 3.40 7.46
N GLY A 50 -8.24 3.17 8.77
CA GLY A 50 -7.74 1.89 9.28
C GLY A 50 -6.32 1.56 8.84
N LEU A 51 -5.42 2.55 8.84
CA LEU A 51 -4.01 2.33 8.54
C LEU A 51 -3.38 1.36 9.55
N GLU A 52 -2.82 0.27 9.03
CA GLU A 52 -2.11 -0.74 9.80
C GLU A 52 -0.77 -1.05 9.15
N VAL A 53 0.25 -1.25 9.98
CA VAL A 53 1.56 -1.75 9.53
C VAL A 53 1.57 -3.25 9.82
N LEU A 54 1.40 -4.06 8.78
CA LEU A 54 1.20 -5.49 8.93
C LEU A 54 2.49 -6.23 9.30
N GLU A 55 3.64 -5.77 8.84
CA GLU A 55 4.91 -6.35 9.27
C GLU A 55 6.10 -5.43 8.99
N GLY A 56 7.01 -5.31 9.96
CA GLY A 56 8.31 -4.66 9.80
C GLY A 56 9.36 -5.70 9.42
N MET A 57 9.45 -6.04 8.14
CA MET A 57 10.39 -7.04 7.60
C MET A 57 11.83 -6.52 7.53
N LYS A 58 12.34 -5.94 8.63
CA LYS A 58 13.75 -5.51 8.74
C LYS A 58 14.66 -6.69 8.40
N GLY A 59 15.33 -6.60 7.24
CA GLY A 59 16.33 -7.58 6.77
C GLY A 59 15.86 -8.65 5.79
N LYS A 60 14.55 -8.79 5.51
CA LYS A 60 14.04 -9.78 4.52
C LYS A 60 13.60 -9.17 3.18
N LEU A 61 13.17 -7.91 3.17
CA LEU A 61 12.76 -7.18 1.96
C LEU A 61 13.91 -6.31 1.43
N ASN A 62 14.97 -6.95 0.89
CA ASN A 62 16.10 -6.19 0.35
C ASN A 62 15.84 -5.67 -1.08
N LYS A 63 14.91 -6.29 -1.83
CA LYS A 63 14.47 -5.87 -3.18
C LYS A 63 13.03 -6.32 -3.49
N PRO A 64 12.00 -5.74 -2.87
CA PRO A 64 10.62 -5.99 -3.29
C PRO A 64 10.39 -5.49 -4.72
N SER A 65 9.69 -6.25 -5.57
CA SER A 65 9.36 -5.83 -6.94
C SER A 65 7.86 -5.74 -7.20
N ALA A 66 7.06 -6.62 -6.59
CA ALA A 66 5.61 -6.66 -6.74
C ALA A 66 4.94 -7.25 -5.49
N LEU A 67 3.65 -6.94 -5.34
CA LEU A 67 2.74 -7.53 -4.35
C LEU A 67 1.57 -8.16 -5.10
N ALA A 68 1.10 -9.32 -4.63
CA ALA A 68 -0.11 -9.96 -5.09
C ALA A 68 -0.89 -10.48 -3.89
N ILE A 69 -2.20 -10.44 -3.99
CA ILE A 69 -3.15 -11.01 -3.03
C ILE A 69 -3.82 -12.18 -3.78
N MET A 70 -4.05 -13.30 -3.08
CA MET A 70 -4.63 -14.53 -3.66
C MET A 70 -6.11 -14.63 -3.34
#